data_AF-X0X1S3-F1
#
_entry.id   AF-X0X1S3-F1
#
_cell.length_a   1.000
_cell.length_b   1.000
_cell.length_c   1.000
_cell.angle_alpha   90.00
_cell.angle_beta   90.00
_cell.angle_gamma   90.00
#
_symmetry.space_group_name_H-M   'P 1'
#
loop_
_entity.id
_entity.type
_entity.pdbx_description
1 polymer ?
#
loop_
_entity_poly.entity_id
_entity_poly.type
_entity_poly.pdbx_seq_one_letter_code
_entity_poly.pdbx_strand_id
1 'polypeptide(L)' 'MTWTEKYRPKKFSEIKGQDLAIEKIKSFLDNFGKNKKSLTLYGPPGTGKTALAHVTAK' A
#
# COMPACT_ATOMS: atom_id res chain seq x y z
N MET A 1 -10.59 -19.20 -9.41
CA MET A 1 -9.85 -18.01 -8.90
C MET A 1 -10.12 -17.90 -7.41
N THR A 2 -9.10 -17.76 -6.57
CA THR A 2 -9.28 -17.67 -5.10
C THR A 2 -9.97 -16.35 -4.74
N TRP A 3 -10.71 -16.32 -3.62
CA TRP A 3 -11.40 -15.11 -3.16
C TRP A 3 -10.43 -13.96 -2.92
N THR A 4 -9.24 -14.27 -2.41
CA THR A 4 -8.16 -13.31 -2.16
C THR A 4 -7.74 -12.57 -3.42
N GLU A 5 -7.67 -13.25 -4.56
CA GLU A 5 -7.34 -12.60 -5.84
C GLU A 5 -8.55 -11.86 -6.43
N LYS A 6 -9.75 -12.45 -6.31
CA LYS A 6 -10.99 -11.83 -6.80
C LYS A 6 -11.24 -10.46 -6.17
N TYR A 7 -10.96 -10.33 -4.86
CA TYR A 7 -11.19 -9.11 -4.08
C TYR A 7 -9.90 -8.39 -3.70
N ARG A 8 -8.78 -8.66 -4.39
CA ARG A 8 -7.52 -7.96 -4.13
C ARG A 8 -7.72 -6.45 -4.39
N PRO A 9 -7.38 -5.57 -3.42
CA PRO A 9 -7.49 -4.13 -3.61
C PRO A 9 -6.70 -3.65 -4.83
N LYS A 10 -7.32 -2.76 -5.60
CA LYS A 10 -6.74 -2.07 -6.77
C LYS A 10 -6.57 -0.58 -6.53
N LYS A 11 -7.29 0.00 -5.57
CA LYS A 11 -7.23 1.42 -5.19
C LYS A 11 -7.03 1.58 -3.69
N PHE A 12 -6.44 2.70 -3.27
CA PHE A 12 -6.26 3.01 -1.85
C PHE A 12 -7.58 3.03 -1.06
N SER A 13 -8.71 3.42 -1.68
CA SER A 13 -10.03 3.45 -1.05
C SER A 13 -10.62 2.08 -0.71
N GLU A 14 -10.10 1.02 -1.32
CA GLU A 14 -10.53 -0.37 -1.09
C GLU A 14 -9.79 -1.01 0.08
N ILE A 15 -8.71 -0.38 0.56
CA ILE A 15 -7.95 -0.84 1.71
C ILE A 15 -8.65 -0.36 2.99
N LYS A 16 -8.87 -1.28 3.93
CA LYS A 16 -9.58 -0.99 5.18
C LYS A 16 -8.64 -1.03 6.38
N GLY A 17 -8.75 -0.03 7.26
CA GLY A 17 -8.08 0.01 8.57
C GLY A 17 -6.59 0.35 8.55
N GLN A 18 -6.07 0.87 7.44
CA GLN A 18 -4.65 1.25 7.28
C GLN A 18 -4.48 2.73 6.93
N ASP A 19 -5.36 3.60 7.45
CA ASP A 19 -5.45 5.00 7.02
C ASP A 19 -4.14 5.77 7.23
N LEU A 20 -3.49 5.61 8.39
CA LEU A 20 -2.19 6.21 8.69
C LEU A 20 -1.07 5.74 7.76
N ALA A 21 -1.09 4.46 7.36
CA ALA A 21 -0.10 3.91 6.45
C ALA A 21 -0.31 4.45 5.03
N ILE A 22 -1.57 4.55 4.60
CA ILE A 22 -1.96 5.11 3.31
C ILE A 22 -1.56 6.59 3.22
N GLU A 23 -1.79 7.37 4.27
CA GLU A 23 -1.40 8.78 4.33
C GLU A 23 0.12 8.97 4.21
N LYS A 24 0.91 8.18 4.96
CA LYS A 24 2.37 8.19 4.87
C LYS A 24 2.88 7.80 3.49
N ILE A 25 2.24 6.83 2.84
CA ILE A 25 2.58 6.41 1.48
C ILE A 25 2.30 7.54 0.49
N LYS A 26 1.13 8.18 0.57
CA LYS A 26 0.78 9.31 -0.29
C LYS A 26 1.79 10.46 -0.13
N SER A 27 2.08 10.84 1.11
CA SER A 27 3.10 11.87 1.40
C SER A 27 4.49 11.50 0.88
N PHE A 28 4.86 10.21 0.96
CA PHE A 28 6.09 9.71 0.37
C PHE A 28 6.10 9.81 -1.16
N LEU A 29 5.00 9.45 -1.83
CA LEU A 29 4.87 9.54 -3.28
C LEU A 29 4.98 10.99 -3.77
N ASP A 30 4.31 11.93 -3.10
CA ASP A 30 4.35 13.36 -3.43
C ASP A 30 5.77 13.96 -3.31
N ASN A 31 6.61 13.36 -2.46
CA ASN A 31 7.99 13.78 -2.19
C ASN A 31 9.05 12.80 -2.72
N PHE A 32 8.64 11.84 -3.55
CA PHE A 32 9.52 10.79 -4.04
C PHE A 32 10.66 11.38 -4.86
N GLY A 33 11.89 10.94 -4.58
CA GLY A 33 13.09 11.41 -5.28
C GLY A 33 13.66 12.74 -4.77
N LYS A 34 12.91 13.55 -4.02
CA LYS A 34 13.41 14.76 -3.36
C LYS A 34 14.15 14.45 -2.06
N ASN A 35 13.48 13.72 -1.15
CA ASN A 35 14.00 13.45 0.19
C ASN A 35 14.28 11.96 0.44
N LYS A 36 13.44 11.08 -0.10
CA LYS A 36 13.55 9.62 0.08
C LYS A 36 13.35 8.92 -1.26
N LYS A 37 14.14 7.86 -1.49
CA LYS A 37 14.14 7.06 -2.72
C LYS A 37 13.54 5.66 -2.54
N SER A 38 13.21 5.28 -1.31
CA SER A 38 12.63 3.97 -0.99
C SER A 38 11.70 4.05 0.22
N LEU A 39 10.78 3.08 0.28
CA LEU A 39 9.84 2.88 1.37
C LEU A 39 9.87 1.40 1.77
N THR A 40 9.88 1.11 3.07
CA THR A 40 9.82 -0.26 3.60
C THR A 40 8.47 -0.51 4.26
N LEU A 41 7.78 -1.58 3.85
CA LEU A 41 6.51 -2.02 4.44
C LEU A 41 6.78 -3.18 5.40
N TYR A 42 6.41 -3.04 6.68
CA TYR A 42 6.63 -4.07 7.70
C TYR A 42 5.35 -4.39 8.49
N GLY A 43 5.29 -5.59 9.08
CA GLY A 43 4.19 -6.04 9.94
C GLY A 43 3.85 -7.53 9.82
N PRO A 44 2.89 -8.04 10.61
CA PRO A 44 2.47 -9.45 10.65
C PRO A 44 2.00 -10.02 9.30
N PRO A 45 2.07 -11.34 9.05
CA PRO A 45 1.57 -11.93 7.80
C PRO A 45 0.07 -11.64 7.60
N GLY A 46 -0.36 -11.48 6.35
CA GLY A 46 -1.78 -11.26 6.02
C GLY A 46 -2.29 -9.82 6.21
N THR A 47 -1.47 -8.86 6.65
CA THR A 47 -1.91 -7.46 6.87
C THR A 47 -2.00 -6.59 5.61
N GLY A 48 -1.81 -7.17 4.42
CA GLY A 48 -1.98 -6.43 3.16
C GLY A 48 -0.76 -5.65 2.66
N LYS A 49 0.45 -5.85 3.23
CA LYS A 49 1.70 -5.18 2.78
C LYS A 49 1.96 -5.34 1.27
N THR A 50 1.89 -6.57 0.77
CA THR A 50 2.09 -6.85 -0.67
C THR A 50 0.97 -6.26 -1.53
N ALA A 51 -0.28 -6.30 -1.06
CA ALA A 51 -1.40 -5.68 -1.76
C ALA A 51 -1.22 -4.15 -1.84
N LEU A 52 -0.77 -3.53 -0.74
CA LEU A 52 -0.49 -2.10 -0.66
C LEU A 52 0.64 -1.68 -1.60
N ALA A 53 1.71 -2.48 -1.71
CA ALA A 53 2.77 -2.25 -2.69
C ALA A 53 2.24 -2.26 -4.14
N HIS A 54 1.36 -3.22 -4.48
CA HIS A 54 0.75 -3.28 -5.81
C HIS A 54 -0.18 -2.11 -6.11
N VAL A 55 -0.96 -1.65 -5.12
CA VAL A 55 -1.83 -0.47 -5.28
C VAL A 55 -0.99 0.81 -5.46
N THR A 56 0.15 0.89 -4.78
CA THR A 56 1.06 2.04 -4.83
C THR A 56 1.85 2.12 -6.14
N ALA A 57 2.19 0.97 -6.73
CA ALA A 57 2.97 0.88 -7.97
C ALA A 57 2.13 1.06 -9.26
N LYS A 58 0.83 1.28 -9.13
CA LYS A 58 -0.09 1.55 -10.24
C LYS A 58 -0.34 3.04 -10.39
#